data_AF-A0A6N8BFV6-F1
#
_entry.id   AF-A0A6N8BFV6-F1
#
_cell.length_a   1.000
_cell.length_b   1.000
_cell.length_c   1.000
_cell.angle_alpha   90.00
_cell.angle_beta   90.00
_cell.angle_gamma   90.00
#
_symmetry.space_group_name_H-M   'P 1'
#
loop_
_entity.id
_entity.type
_entity.pdbx_description
1 polymer ?
#
loop_
_entity_poly.entity_id
_entity_poly.type
_entity_poly.pdbx_seq_one_letter_code
_entity_poly.pdbx_strand_id
1 'polypeptide(L)'
;MELLQKMGNRAKGLGDKAKDLTSKAQDIRKRSSGLLEATKLKFELSKLEKEMENNLAGIGLLVYQHHNGEEDLQAEIDRLLEATKELEEEAKALEDQIANLQPKVPVCPECEQELPTGGIYCSYCGLKVLDEENRSE
;
A
#
# COMPACT_ATOMS: atom_id res chain seq x y z
N MET A 1 -36.81 29.13 38.28
CA MET A 1 -36.72 28.70 36.87
C MET A 1 -35.26 28.77 36.39
N GLU A 2 -34.38 27.92 36.92
CA GLU A 2 -32.93 27.92 36.59
C GLU A 2 -32.40 26.53 36.20
N LEU A 3 -33.22 25.48 36.36
CA LEU A 3 -32.84 24.11 35.98
C LEU A 3 -33.19 23.78 34.51
N LEU A 4 -34.25 24.40 33.97
CA LEU A 4 -34.73 24.13 32.61
C LEU A 4 -33.90 24.84 31.52
N GLN A 5 -33.20 25.94 31.84
CA GLN A 5 -32.29 26.60 30.89
C GLN A 5 -30.94 25.88 30.75
N LYS A 6 -30.45 25.20 31.82
CA LYS A 6 -29.19 24.43 31.77
C LYS A 6 -29.26 23.17 30.90
N MET A 7 -30.45 22.59 30.69
CA MET A 7 -30.61 21.46 29.77
C MET A 7 -30.67 21.89 28.29
N GLY A 8 -31.15 23.10 27.99
CA GLY A 8 -31.21 23.62 26.62
C GLY A 8 -29.84 23.93 26.01
N ASN A 9 -28.89 24.43 26.81
CA ASN A 9 -27.55 24.79 26.32
C ASN A 9 -26.63 23.57 26.08
N ARG A 10 -26.97 22.40 26.63
CA ARG A 10 -26.21 21.15 26.43
C ARG A 10 -26.55 20.44 25.10
N ALA A 11 -27.73 20.71 24.55
CA ALA A 11 -28.16 20.15 23.26
C ALA A 11 -27.49 20.82 22.06
N LYS A 12 -27.20 22.14 22.14
CA LYS A 12 -26.48 22.85 21.06
C LYS A 12 -25.01 22.41 20.93
N GLY A 13 -24.32 22.13 22.04
CA GLY A 13 -22.93 21.65 22.01
C GLY A 13 -22.73 20.19 21.58
N LEU A 14 -23.81 19.40 21.50
CA LEU A 14 -23.79 18.01 21.01
C LEU A 14 -24.05 17.93 19.50
N GLY A 15 -24.80 18.87 18.93
CA GLY A 15 -25.07 18.93 17.49
C GLY A 15 -23.83 19.25 16.66
N ASP A 16 -22.97 20.17 17.13
CA ASP A 16 -21.74 20.53 16.43
C ASP A 16 -20.67 19.43 16.57
N LYS A 17 -20.60 18.75 17.74
CA LYS A 17 -19.74 17.57 17.93
C LYS A 17 -20.20 16.36 17.13
N ALA A 18 -21.50 16.20 16.86
CA ALA A 18 -22.00 15.10 16.03
C ALA A 18 -21.62 15.26 14.55
N LYS A 19 -21.58 16.49 14.02
CA LYS A 19 -21.11 16.76 12.66
C LYS A 19 -19.62 16.48 12.51
N ASP A 20 -18.82 16.86 13.50
CA ASP A 20 -17.36 16.64 13.54
C ASP A 20 -16.98 15.16 13.77
N LEU A 21 -17.86 14.39 14.41
CA LEU A 21 -17.73 12.93 14.55
C LEU A 21 -18.19 12.19 13.29
N THR A 22 -19.13 12.74 12.52
CA THR A 22 -19.64 12.12 11.29
C THR A 22 -18.61 12.21 10.15
N SER A 23 -17.90 13.34 10.04
CA SER A 23 -16.76 13.48 9.12
C SER A 23 -15.59 12.56 9.52
N LYS A 24 -15.24 12.50 10.82
CA LYS A 24 -14.21 11.57 11.33
C LYS A 24 -14.59 10.08 11.21
N ALA A 25 -15.88 9.73 11.27
CA ALA A 25 -16.35 8.36 11.07
C ALA A 25 -16.29 7.91 9.60
N GLN A 26 -16.49 8.82 8.64
CA GLN A 26 -16.30 8.52 7.22
C GLN A 26 -14.83 8.24 6.87
N ASP A 27 -13.90 8.97 7.47
CA ASP A 27 -12.46 8.74 7.25
C ASP A 27 -11.98 7.41 7.86
N ILE A 28 -12.54 6.99 9.00
CA ILE A 28 -12.24 5.69 9.61
C ILE A 28 -12.75 4.53 8.73
N ARG A 29 -13.93 4.66 8.10
CA ARG A 29 -14.41 3.64 7.15
C ARG A 29 -13.54 3.52 5.90
N LYS A 30 -13.14 4.65 5.29
CA LYS A 30 -12.28 4.65 4.10
C LYS A 30 -10.89 4.08 4.37
N ARG A 31 -10.32 4.37 5.55
CA ARG A 31 -9.04 3.76 5.99
C ARG A 31 -9.18 2.25 6.23
N SER A 32 -10.32 1.78 6.72
CA SER A 32 -10.55 0.34 6.93
C SER A 32 -10.74 -0.46 5.64
N SER A 33 -11.37 0.12 4.60
CA SER A 33 -11.55 -0.56 3.31
C SER A 33 -10.23 -0.69 2.54
N GLY A 34 -9.43 0.38 2.46
CA GLY A 34 -8.14 0.36 1.76
C GLY A 34 -7.12 -0.59 2.39
N LEU A 35 -7.17 -0.76 3.72
CA LEU A 35 -6.29 -1.70 4.42
C LEU A 35 -6.61 -3.17 4.08
N LEU A 36 -7.91 -3.51 4.00
CA LEU A 36 -8.36 -4.84 3.63
C LEU A 36 -8.04 -5.15 2.16
N GLU A 37 -8.23 -4.18 1.28
CA GLU A 37 -7.88 -4.29 -0.14
C GLU A 37 -6.38 -4.51 -0.35
N ALA A 38 -5.54 -3.69 0.31
CA ALA A 38 -4.09 -3.90 0.27
C ALA A 38 -3.66 -5.26 0.85
N THR A 39 -4.35 -5.78 1.87
CA THR A 39 -4.07 -7.11 2.43
C THR A 39 -4.42 -8.22 1.45
N LYS A 40 -5.54 -8.11 0.72
CA LYS A 40 -5.91 -9.08 -0.33
C LYS A 40 -4.89 -9.09 -1.46
N LEU A 41 -4.52 -7.92 -1.98
CA LEU A 41 -3.53 -7.80 -3.04
C LEU A 41 -2.17 -8.38 -2.60
N LYS A 42 -1.74 -8.13 -1.35
CA LYS A 42 -0.52 -8.74 -0.80
C LYS A 42 -0.58 -10.26 -0.72
N PHE A 43 -1.75 -10.81 -0.42
CA PHE A 43 -1.94 -12.26 -0.38
C PHE A 43 -1.91 -12.87 -1.79
N GLU A 44 -2.48 -12.19 -2.78
CA GLU A 44 -2.38 -12.59 -4.19
C GLU A 44 -0.93 -12.51 -4.68
N LEU A 45 -0.23 -11.43 -4.40
CA LEU A 45 1.20 -11.27 -4.70
C LEU A 45 2.03 -12.42 -4.12
N SER A 46 1.80 -12.77 -2.85
CA SER A 46 2.52 -13.86 -2.19
C SER A 46 2.26 -15.23 -2.83
N LYS A 47 1.10 -15.45 -3.45
CA LYS A 47 0.84 -16.68 -4.23
C LYS A 47 1.62 -16.69 -5.53
N LEU A 48 1.61 -15.58 -6.28
CA LEU A 48 2.37 -15.47 -7.51
C LEU A 48 3.87 -15.66 -7.25
N GLU A 49 4.40 -15.04 -6.18
CA GLU A 49 5.77 -15.25 -5.72
C GLU A 49 6.10 -16.72 -5.45
N LYS A 50 5.17 -17.45 -4.81
CA LYS A 50 5.35 -18.87 -4.55
C LYS A 50 5.32 -19.70 -5.83
N GLU A 51 4.45 -19.36 -6.78
CA GLU A 51 4.39 -20.03 -8.08
C GLU A 51 5.65 -19.77 -8.90
N MET A 52 6.17 -18.54 -8.91
CA MET A 52 7.47 -18.21 -9.53
C MET A 52 8.61 -19.00 -8.89
N GLU A 53 8.67 -19.09 -7.55
CA GLU A 53 9.68 -19.88 -6.84
C GLU A 53 9.64 -21.36 -7.27
N ASN A 54 8.43 -21.92 -7.41
CA ASN A 54 8.25 -23.30 -7.86
C ASN A 54 8.70 -23.49 -9.32
N ASN A 55 8.38 -22.55 -10.21
CA ASN A 55 8.82 -22.59 -11.60
C ASN A 55 10.34 -22.51 -11.70
N LEU A 56 10.98 -21.59 -10.97
CA LEU A 56 12.44 -21.44 -10.96
C LEU A 56 13.13 -22.69 -10.42
N ALA A 57 12.57 -23.32 -9.38
CA ALA A 57 13.06 -24.60 -8.89
C ALA A 57 12.92 -25.72 -9.94
N GLY A 58 11.78 -25.76 -10.65
CA GLY A 58 11.53 -26.69 -11.76
C GLY A 58 12.50 -26.49 -12.93
N ILE A 59 12.73 -25.25 -13.35
CA ILE A 59 13.70 -24.89 -14.39
C ILE A 59 15.10 -25.34 -13.96
N GLY A 60 15.51 -25.05 -12.72
CA GLY A 60 16.81 -25.47 -12.21
C GLY A 60 17.00 -26.99 -12.23
N LEU A 61 15.96 -27.74 -11.89
CA LEU A 61 15.97 -29.20 -11.98
C LEU A 61 16.12 -29.67 -13.43
N LEU A 62 15.30 -29.16 -14.35
CA LEU A 62 15.34 -29.54 -15.77
C LEU A 62 16.68 -29.21 -16.43
N VAL A 63 17.26 -28.05 -16.11
CA VAL A 63 18.60 -27.66 -16.58
C VAL A 63 19.66 -28.62 -16.06
N TYR A 64 19.61 -28.98 -14.78
CA TYR A 64 20.53 -29.96 -14.21
C TYR A 64 20.41 -31.33 -14.88
N GLN A 65 19.17 -31.80 -15.08
CA GLN A 65 18.89 -33.06 -15.79
C GLN A 65 19.40 -33.05 -17.23
N HIS A 66 19.20 -31.94 -17.93
CA HIS A 66 19.70 -31.75 -19.29
C HIS A 66 21.23 -31.87 -19.35
N HIS A 67 21.93 -31.25 -18.38
CA HIS A 67 23.39 -31.39 -18.26
C HIS A 67 23.86 -32.81 -17.89
N ASN A 68 22.98 -33.62 -17.29
CA ASN A 68 23.25 -35.02 -16.98
C ASN A 68 22.89 -35.99 -18.12
N GLY A 69 22.49 -35.47 -19.28
CA GLY A 69 22.24 -36.28 -20.49
C GLY A 69 20.78 -36.68 -20.69
N GLU A 70 19.84 -36.10 -19.95
CA GLU A 70 18.42 -36.19 -20.31
C GLU A 70 18.13 -35.30 -21.54
N GLU A 71 17.50 -35.89 -22.55
CA GLU A 71 17.12 -35.24 -23.81
C GLU A 71 15.66 -34.75 -23.75
N ASP A 72 15.25 -33.94 -24.74
CA ASP A 72 13.87 -33.46 -24.91
C ASP A 72 13.29 -32.58 -23.77
N LEU A 73 14.14 -32.03 -22.90
CA LEU A 73 13.71 -31.15 -21.79
C LEU A 73 13.51 -29.68 -22.19
N GLN A 74 14.08 -29.24 -23.32
CA GLN A 74 14.08 -27.83 -23.71
C GLN A 74 12.67 -27.23 -23.84
N ALA A 75 11.72 -27.99 -24.40
CA ALA A 75 10.36 -27.51 -24.56
C ALA A 75 9.68 -27.26 -23.20
N GLU A 76 9.99 -28.05 -22.17
CA GLU A 76 9.47 -27.83 -20.82
C GLU A 76 10.14 -26.64 -20.13
N ILE A 77 11.45 -26.49 -20.31
CA ILE A 77 12.20 -25.31 -19.85
C ILE A 77 11.59 -24.04 -20.45
N ASP A 78 11.37 -24.01 -21.76
CA ASP A 78 10.80 -22.86 -22.45
C ASP A 78 9.37 -22.55 -21.97
N ARG A 79 8.55 -23.59 -21.72
CA ARG A 79 7.22 -23.42 -21.12
C ARG A 79 7.27 -22.78 -19.74
N LEU A 80 8.14 -23.26 -18.85
CA LEU A 80 8.27 -22.72 -17.50
C LEU A 80 8.88 -21.31 -17.51
N LEU A 81 9.79 -21.00 -18.44
CA LEU A 81 10.33 -19.66 -18.59
C LEU A 81 9.23 -18.67 -19.00
N GLU A 82 8.40 -19.03 -19.97
CA GLU A 82 7.31 -18.14 -20.40
C GLU A 82 6.26 -17.95 -19.30
N ALA A 83 5.85 -19.04 -18.64
CA ALA A 83 4.94 -18.95 -17.50
C ALA A 83 5.50 -18.09 -16.36
N THR A 84 6.81 -18.18 -16.08
CA THR A 84 7.46 -17.34 -15.07
C THR A 84 7.41 -15.85 -15.43
N LYS A 85 7.65 -15.50 -16.71
CA LYS A 85 7.56 -14.10 -17.15
C LYS A 85 6.15 -13.53 -16.99
N GLU A 86 5.12 -14.29 -17.34
CA GLU A 86 3.74 -13.86 -17.15
C GLU A 86 3.43 -13.58 -15.67
N LEU A 87 3.90 -14.45 -14.77
CA LEU A 87 3.78 -14.25 -13.32
C LEU A 87 4.55 -13.01 -12.83
N GLU A 88 5.74 -12.74 -13.36
CA GLU A 88 6.53 -11.54 -13.03
C GLU A 88 5.80 -10.25 -13.43
N GLU A 89 5.17 -10.24 -14.61
CA GLU A 89 4.37 -9.10 -15.10
C GLU A 89 3.14 -8.87 -14.21
N GLU A 90 2.43 -9.94 -13.82
CA GLU A 90 1.27 -9.85 -12.94
C GLU A 90 1.65 -9.41 -11.51
N ALA A 91 2.73 -9.97 -10.96
CA ALA A 91 3.26 -9.59 -9.66
C ALA A 91 3.61 -8.09 -9.61
N LYS A 92 4.31 -7.60 -10.63
CA LYS A 92 4.63 -6.18 -10.76
C LYS A 92 3.38 -5.30 -10.80
N ALA A 93 2.36 -5.72 -11.53
CA ALA A 93 1.10 -4.99 -11.58
C ALA A 93 0.38 -4.93 -10.22
N LEU A 94 0.47 -5.99 -9.40
CA LEU A 94 -0.05 -6.01 -8.04
C LEU A 94 0.76 -5.12 -7.09
N GLU A 95 2.10 -5.13 -7.22
CA GLU A 95 2.98 -4.24 -6.45
C GLU A 95 2.66 -2.77 -6.69
N ASP A 96 2.48 -2.38 -7.96
CA ASP A 96 2.08 -1.03 -8.34
C ASP A 96 0.71 -0.64 -7.76
N GLN A 97 -0.26 -1.56 -7.75
CA GLN A 97 -1.56 -1.34 -7.12
C GLN A 97 -1.45 -1.15 -5.61
N ILE A 98 -0.65 -1.99 -4.93
CA ILE A 98 -0.39 -1.88 -3.50
C ILE A 98 0.29 -0.55 -3.16
N ALA A 99 1.25 -0.11 -3.97
CA ALA A 99 1.93 1.17 -3.81
C ALA A 99 0.97 2.36 -3.95
N ASN A 100 0.00 2.29 -4.88
CA ASN A 100 -1.02 3.32 -5.06
C ASN A 100 -2.04 3.39 -3.92
N LEU A 101 -2.27 2.30 -3.19
CA LEU A 101 -3.12 2.27 -2.00
C LEU A 101 -2.43 2.82 -0.75
N GLN A 102 -1.10 2.87 -0.74
CA GLN A 102 -0.32 3.41 0.38
C GLN A 102 -0.10 4.92 0.19
N PRO A 103 -0.27 5.75 1.23
CA PRO A 103 0.05 7.16 1.12
C PRO A 103 1.55 7.33 0.84
N LYS A 104 1.88 8.06 -0.22
CA LYS A 104 3.28 8.40 -0.55
C LYS A 104 3.90 9.14 0.64
N VAL A 105 4.99 8.60 1.16
CA VAL A 105 5.78 9.28 2.19
C VAL A 105 6.43 10.49 1.52
N PRO A 106 6.17 11.73 1.99
CA PRO A 106 6.82 12.90 1.41
C PRO A 106 8.34 12.81 1.61
N VAL A 107 9.11 13.27 0.64
CA VAL A 107 10.59 13.25 0.68
C VAL A 107 11.11 14.68 0.68
N CYS A 108 12.17 14.94 1.45
CA CYS A 108 12.81 16.25 1.47
C CYS A 108 13.48 16.54 0.11
N PRO A 109 13.20 17.69 -0.54
CA PRO A 109 13.79 18.01 -1.84
C PRO A 109 15.29 18.38 -1.76
N GLU A 110 15.82 18.65 -0.57
CA GLU A 110 17.23 19.04 -0.40
C GLU A 110 18.11 17.88 0.05
N CYS A 111 17.65 17.08 1.02
CA CYS A 111 18.46 16.00 1.59
C CYS A 111 17.94 14.60 1.28
N GLU A 112 16.86 14.49 0.50
CA GLU A 112 16.27 13.24 -0.01
C GLU A 112 15.82 12.24 1.07
N GLN A 113 15.70 12.69 2.32
CA GLN A 113 15.21 11.87 3.42
C GLN A 113 13.69 11.88 3.50
N GLU A 114 13.13 10.74 3.89
CA GLU A 114 11.70 10.59 4.16
C GLU A 114 11.25 11.54 5.28
N LEU A 115 10.17 12.25 5.01
CA LEU A 115 9.58 13.22 5.92
C LEU A 115 8.45 12.57 6.72
N PRO A 116 8.38 12.82 8.04
CA PRO A 116 7.24 12.40 8.83
C PRO A 116 5.96 13.07 8.31
N THR A 117 4.85 12.34 8.39
CA THR A 117 3.55 12.83 7.90
C THR A 117 3.16 14.12 8.62
N GLY A 118 2.96 15.21 7.86
CA GLY A 118 2.58 16.52 8.40
C GLY A 118 3.73 17.33 9.02
N GLY A 119 4.99 16.94 8.79
CA GLY A 119 6.15 17.73 9.21
C GLY A 119 6.28 19.03 8.41
N ILE A 120 6.37 20.18 9.08
CA ILE A 120 6.58 21.50 8.46
C ILE A 120 8.06 21.70 8.07
N TYR A 121 8.96 21.05 8.82
CA TYR A 121 10.41 21.09 8.60
C TYR A 121 10.95 19.66 8.46
N CYS A 122 12.01 19.51 7.68
CA CYS A 122 12.77 18.29 7.58
C CYS A 122 13.54 18.05 8.88
N SER A 123 13.28 16.91 9.54
CA SER A 123 13.98 16.51 10.77
C SER A 123 15.47 16.23 10.59
N TYR A 124 15.96 16.15 9.34
CA TYR A 124 17.35 15.81 9.02
C TYR A 124 18.19 17.02 8.61
N CYS A 125 17.67 17.88 7.74
CA CYS A 125 18.41 19.06 7.24
C CYS A 125 17.82 20.41 7.69
N GLY A 126 16.63 20.42 8.30
CA GLY A 126 15.98 21.65 8.76
C GLY A 126 15.24 22.44 7.67
N LEU A 127 15.23 21.99 6.42
CA LEU A 127 14.48 22.64 5.34
C LEU A 127 12.99 22.73 5.68
N LYS A 128 12.38 23.89 5.46
CA LYS A 128 10.93 24.05 5.54
C LYS A 128 10.27 23.44 4.29
N VAL A 129 9.42 22.43 4.50
CA VAL A 129 8.86 21.57 3.43
C VAL A 129 7.36 21.80 3.20
N LEU A 130 6.68 22.54 4.09
CA LEU A 130 5.28 22.94 3.93
C LEU A 130 5.11 24.45 4.18
N ASP A 131 4.46 25.15 3.25
CA ASP A 131 3.93 26.52 3.46
C ASP A 131 2.43 26.45 3.77
N GLU A 132 1.99 27.26 4.74
CA GLU A 132 0.64 27.21 5.35
C GLU A 132 -0.52 27.56 4.38
N GLU A 133 -0.27 27.86 3.11
CA GLU A 133 -1.30 28.27 2.14
C GLU A 133 -2.10 27.10 1.51
N ASN A 134 -1.68 25.84 1.64
CA ASN A 134 -2.37 24.68 1.06
C ASN A 134 -3.24 23.89 2.06
N ARG A 135 -3.88 24.56 3.03
CA ARG A 135 -4.75 23.91 4.03
C ARG A 135 -6.24 23.96 3.70
N SER A 136 -6.61 24.40 2.50
CA SER A 136 -8.02 24.43 2.08
C SER A 136 -8.13 24.24 0.57
N GLU A 137 -8.34 22.98 0.18
CA GLU A 137 -9.40 22.55 -0.76
C GLU A 137 -9.61 21.03 -0.62
#